data_AF-A0A959A0B4-F1
#
_entry.id   AF-A0A959A0B4-F1
#
_cell.length_a   1.000
_cell.length_b   1.000
_cell.length_c   1.000
_cell.angle_alpha   90.00
_cell.angle_beta   90.00
_cell.angle_gamma   90.00
#
_symmetry.space_group_name_H-M   'P 1'
#
loop_
_entity.id
_entity.type
_entity.pdbx_description
1 polymer ?
#
loop_
_entity_poly.entity_id
_entity_poly.type
_entity_poly.pdbx_seq_one_letter_code
_entity_poly.pdbx_strand_id
1 'polypeptide(L)'
;METYYPILYLLVSFAIAMVSTLIVFKWGHSRVKMESRLTGVWVNESQTMRILLHHINSVFQGDVVWINSVKSNHQHLLGSRMIKDLVLKRIAQGSNGTYVDLQNGKEMPFRVWFQGKGRLKIVVMKKANGREMVLKEEQWYQL
;
A
#
# COMPACT_ATOMS: atom_id res chain seq x y z
N MET A 1 -35.01 21.56 41.11
CA MET A 1 -34.81 20.69 39.92
C MET A 1 -33.38 20.87 39.40
N GLU A 2 -32.35 20.48 40.16
CA GLU A 2 -30.95 20.79 39.78
C GLU A 2 -30.00 19.58 39.81
N THR A 3 -30.44 18.42 40.28
CA THR A 3 -29.60 17.22 40.45
C THR A 3 -29.48 16.32 39.21
N TYR A 4 -30.23 16.57 38.14
CA TYR A 4 -30.23 15.74 36.92
C TYR A 4 -29.08 16.06 35.96
N TYR A 5 -28.62 17.30 35.92
CA TYR A 5 -27.55 17.75 35.03
C TYR A 5 -26.18 17.09 35.29
N PRO A 6 -25.69 16.95 36.54
CA PRO A 6 -24.37 16.35 36.78
C PRO A 6 -24.31 14.85 36.41
N ILE A 7 -25.40 14.11 36.63
CA ILE A 7 -25.50 12.69 36.28
C ILE A 7 -25.53 12.52 34.75
N LEU A 8 -26.29 13.36 34.05
CA LEU A 8 -26.33 13.35 32.59
C LEU A 8 -24.96 13.68 31.98
N TYR A 9 -24.25 14.66 32.53
CA TYR A 9 -22.88 15.00 32.09
C TYR A 9 -21.92 13.81 32.27
N LEU A 10 -21.96 13.13 33.42
CA LEU A 10 -21.13 11.94 33.65
C LEU A 10 -21.40 10.82 32.65
N LEU A 11 -22.67 10.54 32.35
CA LEU A 11 -23.06 9.52 31.37
C LEU A 11 -22.59 9.89 29.96
N VAL A 12 -22.74 11.15 29.55
CA VAL A 12 -22.29 11.63 28.24
C VAL A 12 -20.76 11.59 28.14
N SER A 13 -20.04 12.03 29.17
CA SER A 13 -18.57 11.95 29.20
C SER A 13 -18.07 10.52 29.13
N PHE A 14 -18.71 9.59 29.86
CA PHE A 14 -18.38 8.16 29.79
C PHE A 14 -18.64 7.58 28.39
N ALA A 15 -19.79 7.92 27.78
CA ALA A 15 -20.10 7.49 26.43
C ALA A 15 -19.09 8.01 25.40
N ILE A 16 -18.68 9.29 25.50
CA ILE A 16 -17.65 9.88 24.61
C ILE A 16 -16.31 9.17 24.79
N ALA A 17 -15.90 8.89 26.03
CA ALA A 17 -14.65 8.18 26.32
C ALA A 17 -14.67 6.75 25.75
N MET A 18 -15.79 6.04 25.90
CA MET A 18 -15.97 4.69 25.35
C MET A 18 -15.94 4.68 23.82
N VAL A 19 -16.61 5.65 23.17
CA VAL A 19 -16.61 5.76 21.71
C VAL A 19 -15.21 6.14 21.19
N SER A 20 -14.52 7.07 21.85
CA SER A 20 -13.19 7.52 21.45
C SER A 20 -12.16 6.39 21.53
N THR A 21 -12.19 5.61 22.62
CA THR A 21 -11.32 4.43 22.80
C THR A 21 -11.60 3.36 21.74
N LEU A 22 -12.88 3.08 21.44
CA LEU A 22 -13.26 2.14 20.38
C LEU A 22 -12.80 2.59 18.99
N ILE A 23 -12.90 3.89 18.67
CA ILE A 23 -12.44 4.44 17.39
C ILE A 23 -10.93 4.27 17.23
N VAL A 24 -10.16 4.63 18.25
CA VAL A 24 -8.69 4.51 18.24
C VAL A 24 -8.27 3.04 18.09
N PHE A 25 -8.89 2.14 18.86
CA PHE A 25 -8.58 0.72 18.82
C PHE A 25 -8.89 0.10 17.45
N LYS A 26 -10.08 0.38 16.90
CA LYS A 26 -10.49 -0.08 15.56
C LYS A 26 -9.57 0.46 14.47
N TRP A 27 -9.08 1.69 14.61
CA TRP A 27 -8.16 2.29 13.65
C TRP A 27 -6.79 1.62 13.65
N GLY A 28 -6.20 1.43 14.84
CA GLY A 28 -4.91 0.75 14.99
C GLY A 28 -4.94 -0.66 14.41
N HIS A 29 -5.98 -1.43 14.73
CA HIS A 29 -6.12 -2.80 14.25
C HIS A 29 -6.34 -2.89 12.72
N SER A 30 -7.03 -1.92 12.13
CA SER A 30 -7.23 -1.83 10.68
C SER A 30 -5.92 -1.65 9.92
N ARG A 31 -4.99 -0.82 10.45
CA ARG A 31 -3.67 -0.61 9.83
C ARG A 31 -2.83 -1.87 9.85
N VAL A 32 -2.67 -2.49 11.01
CA VAL A 32 -1.88 -3.74 11.16
C VAL A 32 -2.42 -4.85 10.28
N LYS A 33 -3.75 -4.98 10.18
CA LYS A 33 -4.40 -5.97 9.30
C LYS A 33 -4.17 -5.68 7.81
N MET A 34 -4.06 -4.41 7.43
CA MET A 34 -3.77 -4.03 6.05
C MET A 34 -2.31 -4.28 5.71
N GLU A 35 -1.41 -3.98 6.65
CA GLU A 35 0.03 -4.20 6.50
C GLU A 35 0.36 -5.69 6.31
N SER A 36 -0.23 -6.56 7.13
CA SER A 36 -0.05 -8.02 7.01
C SER A 36 -0.62 -8.60 5.73
N ARG A 37 -1.71 -8.03 5.20
CA ARG A 37 -2.32 -8.46 3.93
C ARG A 37 -1.52 -8.05 2.70
N LEU A 38 -0.83 -6.92 2.78
CA LEU A 38 0.00 -6.42 1.68
C LEU A 38 1.34 -7.13 1.62
N THR A 39 1.87 -7.53 2.78
CA THR A 39 3.10 -8.31 2.85
C THR A 39 2.89 -9.68 2.21
N GLY A 40 3.78 -10.07 1.29
CA GLY A 40 3.73 -11.35 0.61
C GLY A 40 4.24 -11.30 -0.82
N VAL A 41 4.11 -12.42 -1.52
CA VAL A 41 4.50 -12.51 -2.93
C VAL A 41 3.32 -12.12 -3.82
N TRP A 42 3.60 -11.25 -4.77
CA TRP A 42 2.65 -10.74 -5.74
C TRP A 42 3.10 -11.11 -7.14
N VAL A 43 2.17 -11.54 -7.98
CA VAL A 43 2.40 -11.85 -9.40
C VAL A 43 1.69 -10.81 -10.26
N ASN A 44 2.35 -10.32 -11.30
CA ASN A 44 1.69 -9.41 -12.23
C ASN A 44 0.66 -10.18 -13.10
N GLU A 45 -0.28 -9.44 -13.67
CA GLU A 45 -1.36 -10.00 -14.49
C GLU A 45 -0.86 -10.85 -15.66
N SER A 46 0.24 -10.45 -16.30
CA SER A 46 0.85 -11.20 -17.40
C SER A 46 1.67 -12.42 -16.96
N GLN A 47 1.76 -12.68 -15.64
CA GLN A 47 2.51 -13.79 -15.05
C GLN A 47 3.99 -13.83 -15.50
N THR A 48 4.56 -12.67 -15.81
CA THR A 48 5.96 -12.53 -16.22
C THR A 48 6.87 -12.14 -15.07
N MET A 49 6.33 -11.72 -13.93
CA MET A 49 7.12 -11.21 -12.82
C MET A 49 6.43 -11.50 -11.48
N ARG A 50 7.24 -11.79 -10.46
CA ARG A 50 6.80 -11.83 -9.07
C ARG A 50 7.67 -10.92 -8.23
N ILE A 51 7.03 -10.20 -7.32
CA ILE A 51 7.68 -9.34 -6.34
C ILE A 51 7.33 -9.80 -4.92
N LEU A 52 8.28 -9.70 -4.01
CA LEU A 52 8.04 -9.79 -2.59
C LEU A 52 7.80 -8.39 -2.05
N LEU A 53 6.57 -8.11 -1.66
CA LEU A 53 6.22 -6.89 -0.95
C LEU A 53 6.42 -7.13 0.55
N HIS A 54 7.18 -6.28 1.21
CA HIS A 54 7.45 -6.33 2.64
C HIS A 54 7.57 -4.92 3.20
N HIS A 55 7.56 -4.78 4.52
CA HIS A 55 7.66 -3.47 5.16
C HIS A 55 8.75 -3.42 6.23
N ILE A 56 9.33 -2.24 6.41
CA ILE A 56 10.17 -1.89 7.56
C ILE A 56 9.64 -0.56 8.09
N ASN A 57 9.28 -0.51 9.38
CA ASN A 57 8.73 0.69 10.02
C ASN A 57 7.52 1.29 9.26
N SER A 58 6.58 0.45 8.83
CA SER A 58 5.38 0.83 8.05
C SER A 58 5.67 1.46 6.68
N VAL A 59 6.90 1.37 6.17
CA VAL A 59 7.28 1.75 4.81
C VAL A 59 7.46 0.49 3.99
N PHE A 60 6.68 0.35 2.92
CA PHE A 60 6.69 -0.83 2.07
C PHE A 60 7.76 -0.73 0.98
N GLN A 61 8.36 -1.88 0.70
CA GLN A 61 9.35 -2.12 -0.34
C GLN A 61 8.94 -3.36 -1.13
N GLY A 62 9.27 -3.39 -2.41
CA GLY A 62 8.97 -4.51 -3.29
C GLY A 62 10.21 -4.90 -4.07
N ASP A 63 10.71 -6.10 -3.80
CA ASP A 63 11.89 -6.65 -4.46
C ASP A 63 11.47 -7.76 -5.42
N VAL A 64 12.13 -7.85 -6.57
CA VAL A 64 11.81 -8.85 -7.58
C VAL A 64 12.35 -10.21 -7.15
N VAL A 65 11.47 -11.20 -7.04
CA VAL A 65 11.85 -12.56 -6.60
C VAL A 65 11.79 -13.58 -7.72
N TRP A 66 11.13 -13.27 -8.82
CA TRP A 66 11.06 -14.14 -9.98
C TRP A 66 10.70 -13.35 -11.24
N ILE A 67 11.26 -13.76 -12.37
CA ILE A 67 10.93 -13.23 -13.70
C ILE A 67 10.82 -14.42 -14.65
N ASN A 68 9.72 -14.47 -15.41
CA ASN A 68 9.58 -15.37 -16.54
C ASN A 68 10.39 -14.82 -17.70
N SER A 69 11.59 -15.35 -17.91
CA SER A 69 12.51 -14.80 -18.90
C SER A 69 12.63 -15.70 -20.12
N VAL A 70 12.10 -15.23 -21.26
CA VAL A 70 12.44 -15.79 -22.59
C VAL A 70 13.77 -15.21 -23.10
N LYS A 71 14.22 -14.06 -22.56
CA LYS A 71 15.47 -13.39 -22.95
C LYS A 71 16.59 -13.70 -21.95
N SER A 72 17.69 -14.29 -22.41
CA SER A 72 18.81 -14.84 -21.63
C SER A 72 19.51 -13.94 -20.60
N ASN A 73 19.12 -12.67 -20.45
CA ASN A 73 19.85 -11.69 -19.63
C ASN A 73 19.01 -11.02 -18.52
N HIS A 74 17.95 -11.63 -17.97
CA HIS A 74 17.17 -11.01 -16.87
C HIS A 74 17.45 -11.59 -15.48
N GLN A 75 18.34 -12.59 -15.36
CA GLN A 75 18.69 -13.18 -14.06
C GLN A 75 19.31 -12.15 -13.09
N HIS A 76 20.02 -11.15 -13.62
CA HIS A 76 20.60 -10.07 -12.81
C HIS A 76 19.55 -9.14 -12.17
N LEU A 77 18.28 -9.25 -12.54
CA LEU A 77 17.19 -8.45 -11.97
C LEU A 77 16.56 -9.09 -10.74
N LEU A 78 16.93 -10.33 -10.40
CA LEU A 78 16.47 -10.97 -9.17
C LEU A 78 17.10 -10.28 -7.95
N GLY A 79 16.29 -10.00 -6.95
CA GLY A 79 16.66 -9.20 -5.77
C GLY A 79 16.66 -7.69 -6.02
N SER A 80 16.48 -7.24 -7.27
CA SER A 80 16.40 -5.81 -7.56
C SER A 80 15.13 -5.20 -6.98
N ARG A 81 15.28 -4.00 -6.41
CA ARG A 81 14.17 -3.26 -5.84
C ARG A 81 13.38 -2.55 -6.91
N MET A 82 12.09 -2.85 -6.99
CA MET A 82 11.14 -2.28 -7.93
C MET A 82 10.21 -1.27 -7.28
N ILE A 83 9.87 -1.46 -6.00
CA ILE A 83 9.01 -0.55 -5.22
C ILE A 83 9.80 -0.03 -4.02
N LYS A 84 9.82 1.29 -3.86
CA LYS A 84 10.44 2.01 -2.74
C LYS A 84 9.45 2.97 -2.10
N ASP A 85 9.67 3.22 -0.81
CA ASP A 85 9.03 4.28 -0.03
C ASP A 85 7.50 4.29 -0.13
N LEU A 86 6.89 3.10 -0.23
CA LEU A 86 5.45 2.98 -0.33
C LEU A 86 4.84 3.20 1.06
N VAL A 87 4.22 4.37 1.24
CA VAL A 87 3.54 4.72 2.48
C VAL A 87 2.04 4.51 2.29
N LEU A 88 1.47 3.62 3.10
CA LEU A 88 0.05 3.30 3.03
C LEU A 88 -0.81 4.48 3.49
N LYS A 89 -1.59 5.03 2.57
CA LYS A 89 -2.63 6.02 2.85
C LYS A 89 -3.99 5.34 2.98
N ARG A 90 -5.03 6.10 3.39
CA ARG A 90 -6.40 5.56 3.47
C ARG A 90 -6.80 4.92 2.14
N ILE A 91 -7.51 3.79 2.22
CA ILE A 91 -7.89 2.90 1.09
C ILE A 91 -8.42 3.66 -0.14
N ALA A 92 -9.18 4.74 0.06
CA ALA A 92 -9.81 5.49 -1.04
C ALA A 92 -8.86 6.41 -1.83
N GLN A 93 -7.73 6.85 -1.27
CA GLN A 93 -6.87 7.87 -1.92
C GLN A 93 -5.75 7.27 -2.78
N GLY A 94 -5.53 5.95 -2.68
CA GLY A 94 -4.33 5.33 -3.22
C GLY A 94 -3.10 5.68 -2.38
N SER A 95 -2.16 4.75 -2.31
CA SER A 95 -0.88 4.93 -1.62
C SER A 95 0.17 5.35 -2.64
N ASN A 96 1.06 6.26 -2.25
CA ASN A 96 2.11 6.75 -3.14
C ASN A 96 3.42 6.10 -2.78
N GLY A 97 4.27 5.88 -3.78
CA GLY A 97 5.66 5.48 -3.59
C GLY A 97 6.47 5.77 -4.84
N THR A 98 7.66 5.18 -4.89
CA THR A 98 8.59 5.28 -6.01
C THR A 98 8.73 3.92 -6.69
N TYR A 99 8.51 3.91 -8.00
CA TYR A 99 8.71 2.77 -8.88
C TYR A 99 10.08 2.90 -9.51
N VAL A 100 10.88 1.84 -9.45
CA VAL A 100 12.19 1.76 -10.08
C VAL A 100 12.08 0.89 -11.32
N ASP A 101 12.36 1.47 -12.47
CA ASP A 101 12.44 0.71 -13.71
C ASP A 101 13.70 -0.17 -13.68
N LEU A 102 13.47 -1.47 -13.78
CA LEU A 102 14.49 -2.51 -13.66
C LEU A 102 15.50 -2.49 -14.82
N GLN A 103 15.17 -1.89 -15.97
CA GLN A 103 16.07 -1.88 -17.13
C GLN A 103 17.08 -0.72 -17.09
N ASN A 104 16.67 0.44 -16.61
CA ASN A 104 17.46 1.67 -16.66
C ASN A 104 17.70 2.30 -15.27
N GLY A 105 17.16 1.70 -14.21
CA GLY A 105 17.26 2.21 -12.83
C GLY A 105 16.47 3.48 -12.57
N LYS A 106 15.61 3.91 -13.52
CA LYS A 106 14.92 5.20 -13.43
C LYS A 106 13.81 5.15 -12.40
N GLU A 107 13.85 6.13 -11.51
CA GLU A 107 12.83 6.31 -10.48
C GLU A 107 11.66 7.16 -11.00
N MET A 108 10.44 6.69 -10.76
CA MET A 108 9.21 7.31 -11.20
C MET A 108 8.17 7.26 -10.09
N PRO A 109 7.37 8.32 -9.88
CA PRO A 109 6.29 8.26 -8.91
C PRO A 109 5.25 7.22 -9.36
N PHE A 110 4.74 6.44 -8.42
CA PHE A 110 3.61 5.55 -8.67
C PHE A 110 2.54 5.72 -7.60
N ARG A 111 1.33 5.30 -7.97
CA ARG A 111 0.20 5.18 -7.05
C ARG A 111 -0.31 3.75 -7.07
N VAL A 112 -0.64 3.22 -5.91
CA VAL A 112 -1.18 1.88 -5.74
C VAL A 112 -2.49 1.87 -4.99
N TRP A 113 -3.42 1.07 -5.46
CA TRP A 113 -4.69 0.83 -4.82
C TRP A 113 -4.79 -0.63 -4.43
N PHE A 114 -5.00 -0.85 -3.13
CA PHE A 114 -5.37 -2.16 -2.62
C PHE A 114 -6.89 -2.32 -2.77
N GLN A 115 -7.28 -3.18 -3.71
CA GLN A 115 -8.69 -3.45 -4.00
C GLN A 115 -9.31 -4.51 -3.08
N GLY A 116 -8.51 -5.05 -2.14
CA GLY A 116 -8.90 -6.19 -1.31
C GLY A 116 -8.82 -7.53 -2.07
N LYS A 117 -9.01 -8.64 -1.35
CA LYS A 117 -9.01 -10.01 -1.89
C LYS A 117 -7.74 -10.35 -2.71
N GLY A 118 -6.59 -9.88 -2.26
CA GLY A 118 -5.31 -10.17 -2.93
C GLY A 118 -5.17 -9.50 -4.30
N ARG A 119 -5.76 -8.32 -4.50
CA ARG A 119 -5.63 -7.54 -5.74
C ARG A 119 -5.00 -6.18 -5.50
N LEU A 120 -4.02 -5.86 -6.33
CA LEU A 120 -3.29 -4.59 -6.34
C LEU A 120 -3.34 -3.98 -7.74
N LYS A 121 -3.73 -2.71 -7.81
CA LYS A 121 -3.59 -1.89 -9.02
C LYS A 121 -2.42 -0.94 -8.83
N ILE A 122 -1.40 -1.04 -9.67
CA ILE A 122 -0.22 -0.16 -9.68
C ILE A 122 -0.31 0.74 -10.91
N VAL A 123 -0.17 2.04 -10.72
CA VAL A 123 -0.13 3.03 -11.81
C VAL A 123 1.15 3.83 -11.69
N VAL A 124 2.04 3.66 -12.66
CA VAL A 124 3.27 4.44 -12.78
C VAL A 124 2.96 5.73 -13.51
N MET A 125 3.40 6.84 -12.93
CA MET A 125 3.13 8.19 -13.40
C MET A 125 4.43 8.87 -13.84
N LYS A 126 4.31 9.78 -14.80
CA LYS A 126 5.38 10.70 -15.19
C LYS A 126 4.86 12.12 -15.08
N LYS A 127 5.70 12.99 -14.52
CA LYS A 127 5.46 14.42 -14.56
C LYS A 127 6.01 14.95 -15.88
N ALA A 128 5.13 15.41 -16.76
CA ALA A 128 5.49 16.03 -18.04
C ALA A 128 4.70 17.32 -18.19
N ASN A 129 5.39 18.43 -18.48
CA ASN A 129 4.77 19.75 -18.70
C ASN A 129 3.79 20.18 -17.60
N GLY A 130 4.17 19.95 -16.33
CA GLY A 130 3.34 20.30 -15.16
C GLY A 130 2.11 19.42 -14.93
N ARG A 131 1.85 18.42 -15.79
CA ARG A 131 0.73 17.47 -15.66
C ARG A 131 1.23 16.07 -15.28
N GLU A 132 0.47 15.38 -14.43
CA GLU A 132 0.69 13.96 -14.16
C GLU A 132 0.10 13.15 -15.33
N MET A 133 0.94 12.39 -16.02
CA MET A 133 0.53 11.46 -17.06
C MET A 133 0.74 10.03 -16.58
N VAL A 134 -0.23 9.15 -16.86
CA VAL A 134 -0.09 7.72 -16.62
C VAL A 134 0.81 7.12 -17.70
N LEU A 135 1.90 6.49 -17.29
CA LEU A 135 2.80 5.77 -18.21
C LEU A 135 2.40 4.31 -18.37
N LYS A 136 2.04 3.69 -17.24
CA LYS A 136 1.84 2.25 -17.15
C LYS A 136 0.83 1.96 -16.06
N GLU A 137 -0.11 1.08 -16.37
CA GLU A 137 -1.03 0.52 -15.39
C GLU A 137 -0.83 -1.00 -15.38
N GLU A 138 -0.70 -1.58 -14.20
CA GLU A 138 -0.56 -3.03 -14.01
C GLU A 138 -1.47 -3.51 -12.88
N GLN A 139 -2.10 -4.66 -13.11
CA GLN A 139 -2.77 -5.41 -12.06
C GLN A 139 -1.83 -6.49 -11.51
N TRP A 140 -1.91 -6.69 -10.21
CA TRP A 140 -1.10 -7.65 -9.46
C TRP A 140 -1.99 -8.45 -8.53
N TYR A 141 -1.66 -9.73 -8.39
CA TYR A 141 -2.42 -10.70 -7.63
C TYR A 141 -1.53 -11.32 -6.56
N GLN A 142 -2.06 -11.49 -5.36
CA GLN A 142 -1.36 -12.17 -4.29
C GLN A 142 -1.34 -13.67 -4.58
N LEU A 143 -0.16 -14.29 -4.40
CA LEU A 143 0.01 -15.74 -4.47
C LEU A 143 -0.38 -16.41 -3.14
#